data_AF-A0A1Q7B639-F1
#
_entry.id   AF-A0A1Q7B639-F1
#
_cell.length_a   1.000
_cell.length_b   1.000
_cell.length_c   1.000
_cell.angle_alpha   90.00
_cell.angle_beta   90.00
_cell.angle_gamma   90.00
#
_symmetry.space_group_name_H-M   'P 1'
#
loop_
_entity.id
_entity.type
_entity.pdbx_description
1 polymer ?
#
loop_
_entity_poly.entity_id
_entity_poly.type
_entity_poly.pdbx_seq_one_letter_code
_entity_poly.pdbx_strand_id
1 'polypeptide(L)'
;MSNETIDALGRRLRLDRVASLISNGATISRWKIPDQRAVPAVVRALEAERIVLAAQPNYLYELQQQSAASSEPEPALVSEGDPGQYALAKLRLREAHHLAKGEKVLIAVIDSGIDLAHPELAGMIADSFDALEADEKPHAHGTAVAGAIVAHARLMGVAPEARILAARAFSAQNRPPRPPPSASSRASTGHSPAVHASST
;
A
#
# COMPACT_ATOMS: atom_id res chain seq x y z
N MET A 1 6.97 23.52 -8.38
CA MET A 1 7.22 23.67 -9.83
C MET A 1 5.90 23.61 -10.57
N SER A 2 5.79 24.20 -11.77
CA SER A 2 4.55 24.05 -12.56
C SER A 2 4.47 22.66 -13.19
N ASN A 3 3.25 22.14 -13.38
CA ASN A 3 3.03 20.88 -14.08
C ASN A 3 3.58 20.90 -15.51
N GLU A 4 3.55 22.06 -16.16
CA GLU A 4 4.08 22.25 -17.51
C GLU A 4 5.58 21.96 -17.61
N THR A 5 6.38 22.46 -16.65
CA THR A 5 7.83 22.18 -16.61
C THR A 5 8.10 20.69 -16.40
N ILE A 6 7.32 20.04 -15.54
CA ILE A 6 7.44 18.60 -15.26
C ILE A 6 7.05 17.78 -16.49
N ASP A 7 6.00 18.18 -17.21
CA ASP A 7 5.56 17.49 -18.43
C ASP A 7 6.55 17.68 -19.59
N ALA A 8 7.18 18.85 -19.70
CA ALA A 8 8.24 19.11 -20.66
C ALA A 8 9.48 18.23 -20.40
N LEU A 9 9.83 18.02 -19.13
CA LEU A 9 10.87 17.07 -18.74
C LEU A 9 10.51 15.64 -19.17
N GLY A 10 9.28 15.20 -18.88
CA GLY A 10 8.78 13.88 -19.27
C GLY A 10 8.88 13.65 -20.79
N ARG A 11 8.46 14.61 -21.61
CA ARG A 11 8.59 14.54 -23.07
C ARG A 11 10.05 14.43 -23.53
N ARG A 12 10.92 15.28 -23.00
CA ARG A 12 12.34 15.32 -23.38
C ARG A 12 13.07 14.02 -23.03
N LEU A 13 12.75 13.45 -21.88
CA LEU A 13 13.32 12.18 -21.44
C LEU A 13 12.51 10.97 -21.92
N ARG A 14 11.42 11.12 -22.68
CA ARG A 14 10.53 10.02 -23.10
C ARG A 14 10.06 9.16 -21.91
N LEU A 15 9.42 9.81 -20.94
CA LEU A 15 8.87 9.21 -19.73
C LEU A 15 7.38 9.52 -19.62
N ASP A 16 6.60 8.52 -19.17
CA ASP A 16 5.16 8.71 -18.90
C ASP A 16 4.96 8.98 -17.41
N ARG A 17 4.34 10.11 -17.05
CA ARG A 17 4.03 10.41 -15.64
C ARG A 17 2.89 9.52 -15.19
N VAL A 18 3.14 8.70 -14.16
CA VAL A 18 2.18 7.76 -13.60
C VAL A 18 1.40 8.38 -12.44
N ALA A 19 2.10 9.09 -11.56
CA ALA A 19 1.52 9.72 -10.38
C ALA A 19 2.35 10.94 -9.99
N SER A 20 1.75 11.85 -9.23
CA SER A 20 2.44 12.98 -8.64
C SER A 20 1.82 13.32 -7.29
N LEU A 21 2.67 13.67 -6.33
CA LEU A 21 2.24 14.19 -5.03
C LEU A 21 3.15 15.34 -4.62
N ILE A 22 2.69 16.16 -3.69
CA ILE A 22 3.49 17.21 -3.07
C ILE A 22 3.78 16.79 -1.64
N SER A 23 5.06 16.79 -1.26
CA SER A 23 5.50 16.47 0.10
C SER A 23 6.60 17.44 0.49
N ASN A 24 6.45 18.09 1.65
CA ASN A 24 7.42 19.06 2.20
C ASN A 24 7.84 20.15 1.19
N GLY A 25 6.89 20.66 0.39
CA GLY A 25 7.15 21.66 -0.65
C GLY A 25 7.85 21.14 -1.91
N ALA A 26 8.21 19.87 -1.96
CA ALA A 26 8.75 19.21 -3.15
C ALA A 26 7.65 18.46 -3.92
N THR A 27 7.73 18.49 -5.25
CA THR A 27 6.88 17.65 -6.10
C THR A 27 7.59 16.32 -6.34
N ILE A 28 6.95 15.22 -5.92
CA ILE A 28 7.42 13.86 -6.17
C ILE A 28 6.59 13.32 -7.33
N SER A 29 7.24 12.94 -8.43
CA SER A 29 6.58 12.33 -9.59
C SER A 29 7.10 10.91 -9.81
N ARG A 30 6.17 9.97 -10.00
CA ARG A 30 6.47 8.60 -10.40
C ARG A 30 6.39 8.49 -11.91
N TRP A 31 7.44 7.96 -12.53
CA TRP A 31 7.56 7.84 -13.97
C TRP A 31 7.61 6.38 -14.42
N LYS A 32 7.02 6.11 -15.59
CA LYS A 32 7.17 4.86 -16.30
C LYS A 32 8.15 5.05 -17.46
N ILE A 33 8.96 4.02 -17.71
CA ILE A 33 9.93 3.94 -18.80
C ILE A 33 9.31 3.09 -19.92
N PRO A 34 8.71 3.69 -20.97
CA PRO A 34 7.90 2.94 -21.93
C PRO A 34 8.74 2.03 -22.85
N ASP A 35 9.97 2.45 -23.15
CA ASP A 35 10.91 1.77 -24.04
C ASP A 35 11.80 0.74 -23.32
N GLN A 36 11.52 0.45 -22.04
CA GLN A 36 12.22 -0.56 -21.22
C GLN A 36 13.74 -0.40 -21.12
N ARG A 37 14.27 0.78 -21.43
CA ARG A 37 15.70 1.06 -21.23
C ARG A 37 16.08 0.97 -19.75
N ALA A 38 17.37 0.70 -19.50
CA ALA A 38 17.87 0.43 -18.17
C ALA A 38 17.54 1.56 -17.16
N VAL A 39 16.93 1.20 -16.03
CA VAL A 39 16.57 2.13 -14.95
C VAL A 39 17.74 3.01 -14.51
N PRO A 40 18.98 2.49 -14.31
CA PRO A 40 20.12 3.32 -13.93
C PRO A 40 20.46 4.41 -14.96
N ALA A 41 20.23 4.15 -16.25
CA ALA A 41 20.47 5.16 -17.29
C ALA A 41 19.44 6.29 -17.21
N VAL A 42 18.18 5.97 -16.88
CA VAL A 42 17.12 6.97 -16.69
C VAL A 42 17.33 7.78 -15.42
N VAL A 43 17.74 7.13 -14.32
CA VAL A 43 18.07 7.82 -13.07
C VAL A 43 19.18 8.85 -13.31
N ARG A 44 20.29 8.46 -13.96
CA ARG A 44 21.36 9.40 -14.32
C ARG A 44 20.89 10.55 -15.20
N ALA A 45 20.00 10.28 -16.17
CA ALA A 45 19.46 11.32 -17.04
C ALA A 45 18.57 12.30 -16.28
N LEU A 46 17.80 11.84 -15.30
CA LEU A 46 17.01 12.69 -14.41
C LEU A 46 17.90 13.51 -13.48
N GLU A 47 18.95 12.92 -12.89
CA GLU A 47 19.89 13.61 -11.99
C GLU A 47 20.70 14.70 -12.69
N ALA A 48 20.89 14.59 -14.01
CA ALA A 48 21.54 15.63 -14.81
C ALA A 48 20.67 16.91 -14.97
N GLU A 49 19.41 16.87 -14.57
CA GLU A 49 18.48 17.98 -14.70
C GLU A 49 18.52 18.90 -13.50
N ARG A 50 18.75 20.20 -13.74
CA ARG A 50 18.80 21.22 -12.68
C ARG A 50 17.50 21.34 -11.88
N ILE A 51 16.39 20.88 -12.44
CA ILE A 51 15.06 20.90 -11.82
C ILE A 51 14.76 19.67 -10.97
N VAL A 52 15.61 18.64 -11.03
CA VAL A 52 15.45 17.39 -10.29
C VAL A 52 16.36 17.45 -9.05
N LEU A 53 15.74 17.31 -7.87
CA LEU A 53 16.48 17.26 -6.60
C LEU A 53 17.17 15.89 -6.39
N ALA A 54 16.47 14.82 -6.74
CA ALA A 54 16.95 13.44 -6.67
C ALA A 54 16.10 12.55 -7.58
N ALA A 55 16.67 11.44 -8.05
CA ALA A 55 15.95 10.37 -8.74
C ALA A 55 16.34 9.02 -8.16
N GLN A 56 15.38 8.11 -8.05
CA GLN A 56 15.61 6.76 -7.53
C GLN A 56 14.77 5.73 -8.26
N PRO A 57 15.23 4.47 -8.34
CA PRO A 57 14.38 3.37 -8.80
C PRO A 57 13.13 3.24 -7.93
N ASN A 58 12.02 2.83 -8.54
CA ASN A 58 10.81 2.45 -7.81
C ASN A 58 10.85 0.94 -7.55
N TYR A 59 11.27 0.54 -6.35
CA TYR A 59 11.29 -0.86 -5.92
C TYR A 59 9.87 -1.37 -5.61
N LEU A 60 9.64 -2.64 -5.92
CA LEU A 60 8.41 -3.35 -5.55
C LEU A 60 8.67 -4.15 -4.28
N TYR A 61 7.71 -4.13 -3.36
CA TYR A 61 7.79 -4.81 -2.08
C TYR A 61 6.60 -5.77 -1.95
N GLU A 62 6.84 -6.93 -1.34
CA GLU A 62 5.84 -7.96 -1.10
C GLU A 62 5.74 -8.26 0.40
N LEU A 63 4.55 -8.70 0.84
CA LEU A 63 4.33 -9.09 2.23
C LEU A 63 5.07 -10.39 2.53
N GLN A 64 5.94 -10.37 3.54
CA GLN A 64 6.72 -11.53 3.93
C GLN A 64 5.98 -12.30 5.04
N GLN A 65 4.96 -13.08 4.67
CA GLN A 65 4.26 -13.94 5.61
C GLN A 65 4.68 -15.40 5.41
N GLN A 66 5.18 -16.04 6.47
CA GLN A 66 5.26 -17.49 6.53
C GLN A 66 3.90 -18.00 7.01
N SER A 67 3.24 -18.86 6.23
CA SER A 67 2.01 -19.54 6.65
C SER A 67 2.31 -20.42 7.87
N ALA A 68 2.04 -19.92 9.07
CA ALA A 68 1.91 -20.79 10.24
C ALA A 68 0.58 -21.54 10.09
N ALA A 69 0.63 -22.87 10.15
CA ALA A 69 -0.55 -23.73 10.05
C ALA A 69 -1.60 -23.30 11.08
N SER A 70 -2.79 -22.95 10.59
CA SER A 70 -3.95 -22.60 11.40
C SER A 70 -4.34 -23.77 12.30
N SER A 71 -4.20 -23.58 13.62
CA SER A 71 -4.89 -24.39 14.61
C SER A 71 -6.05 -23.53 15.14
N GLU A 72 -7.27 -24.07 15.13
CA GLU A 72 -8.44 -23.37 15.68
C GLU A 72 -8.22 -23.03 17.17
N PRO A 73 -8.41 -21.78 17.61
CA PRO A 73 -8.30 -21.45 19.02
C PRO A 73 -9.61 -21.78 19.74
N GLU A 74 -9.53 -22.76 20.65
CA GLU A 74 -10.51 -22.98 21.73
C GLU A 74 -10.71 -21.69 22.57
N PRO A 75 -11.92 -21.44 23.12
CA PRO A 75 -12.22 -20.20 23.81
C PRO A 75 -11.65 -20.19 25.24
N ALA A 76 -10.36 -19.95 25.38
CA ALA A 76 -9.74 -19.65 26.67
C ALA A 76 -9.66 -18.13 26.91
N LEU A 77 -9.84 -17.73 28.17
CA LEU A 77 -9.47 -16.39 28.64
C LEU A 77 -7.94 -16.32 28.64
N VAL A 78 -7.42 -15.41 27.83
CA VAL A 78 -5.99 -15.33 27.51
C VAL A 78 -5.28 -14.70 28.72
N SER A 79 -4.56 -15.53 29.46
CA SER A 79 -3.76 -15.11 30.62
C SER A 79 -2.27 -15.19 30.28
N GLU A 80 -1.44 -14.56 31.11
CA GLU A 80 0.01 -14.71 31.06
C GLU A 80 0.39 -16.19 31.10
N GLY A 81 1.11 -16.63 30.06
CA GLY A 81 1.44 -18.05 29.85
C GLY A 81 0.57 -18.77 28.81
N ASP A 82 -0.42 -18.11 28.19
CA ASP A 82 -1.13 -18.68 27.04
C ASP A 82 -0.11 -18.94 25.90
N PRO A 83 0.01 -20.19 25.40
CA PRO A 83 0.88 -20.51 24.27
C PRO A 83 0.60 -19.62 23.03
N GLY A 84 -0.65 -19.21 22.84
CA GLY A 84 -1.09 -18.31 21.78
C GLY A 84 -0.61 -16.87 21.91
N GLN A 85 -0.19 -16.42 23.10
CA GLN A 85 0.38 -15.08 23.34
C GLN A 85 1.70 -15.12 24.12
N TYR A 86 2.57 -16.09 23.82
CA TYR A 86 3.85 -16.28 24.53
C TYR A 86 4.74 -15.03 24.62
N ALA A 87 4.63 -14.13 23.62
CA ALA A 87 5.43 -12.91 23.54
C ALA A 87 5.13 -11.95 24.71
N LEU A 88 3.92 -11.96 25.26
CA LEU A 88 3.56 -11.07 26.38
C LEU A 88 4.42 -11.33 27.61
N ALA A 89 4.63 -12.61 27.94
CA ALA A 89 5.48 -13.02 29.06
C ALA A 89 6.97 -12.75 28.76
N LYS A 90 7.44 -13.07 27.54
CA LYS A 90 8.84 -12.83 27.16
C LYS A 90 9.22 -11.35 27.19
N LEU A 91 8.28 -10.48 26.83
CA LEU A 91 8.47 -9.03 26.82
C LEU A 91 8.05 -8.35 28.14
N ARG A 92 7.52 -9.11 29.11
CA ARG A 92 7.08 -8.61 30.42
C ARG A 92 6.09 -7.46 30.31
N LEU A 93 5.10 -7.63 29.43
CA LEU A 93 4.18 -6.54 29.07
C LEU A 93 3.24 -6.14 30.20
N ARG A 94 2.89 -7.06 31.11
CA ARG A 94 2.10 -6.69 32.29
C ARG A 94 2.85 -5.69 33.17
N GLU A 95 4.14 -5.92 33.41
CA GLU A 95 4.97 -4.98 34.15
C GLU A 95 5.17 -3.67 33.38
N ALA A 96 5.34 -3.73 32.06
CA ALA A 96 5.40 -2.54 31.24
C ALA A 96 4.10 -1.71 31.32
N HIS A 97 2.94 -2.36 31.33
CA HIS A 97 1.62 -1.71 31.41
C HIS A 97 1.34 -1.05 32.75
N HIS A 98 2.04 -1.43 33.83
CA HIS A 98 2.00 -0.66 35.07
C HIS A 98 2.68 0.71 34.94
N LEU A 99 3.55 0.89 33.94
CA LEU A 99 4.25 2.14 33.67
C LEU A 99 3.58 2.93 32.55
N ALA A 100 3.24 2.27 31.44
CA ALA A 100 2.63 2.89 30.27
C ALA A 100 1.90 1.87 29.38
N LYS A 101 0.78 2.30 28.81
CA LYS A 101 -0.04 1.50 27.87
C LYS A 101 -0.24 2.15 26.51
N GLY A 102 0.39 3.31 26.28
CA GLY A 102 0.36 4.02 25.01
C GLY A 102 -0.72 5.10 24.89
N GLU A 103 -1.34 5.52 25.98
CA GLU A 103 -2.30 6.65 25.96
C GLU A 103 -1.74 7.86 25.20
N LYS A 104 -2.60 8.49 24.38
CA LYS A 104 -2.28 9.67 23.56
C LYS A 104 -1.17 9.46 22.52
N VAL A 105 -0.71 8.23 22.32
CA VAL A 105 0.20 7.87 21.23
C VAL A 105 -0.64 7.46 20.01
N LEU A 106 -0.36 8.08 18.86
CA LEU A 106 -0.90 7.69 17.57
C LEU A 106 0.16 6.86 16.81
N ILE A 107 -0.21 5.66 16.39
CA ILE A 107 0.64 4.73 15.66
C ILE A 107 0.09 4.57 14.24
N ALA A 108 0.89 4.91 13.23
CA ALA A 108 0.54 4.65 11.85
C ALA A 108 0.91 3.20 11.48
N VAL A 109 -0.07 2.42 11.05
CA VAL A 109 0.13 1.06 10.54
C VAL A 109 -0.02 1.08 9.03
N ILE A 110 1.11 0.94 8.33
CA ILE A 110 1.17 0.93 6.86
C ILE A 110 1.23 -0.53 6.39
N ASP A 111 0.08 -1.09 6.02
CA ASP A 111 -0.06 -2.53 5.77
C ASP A 111 -1.09 -2.85 4.66
N SER A 112 -1.61 -4.06 4.66
CA SER A 112 -2.56 -4.67 3.73
C SER A 112 -4.03 -4.34 4.01
N GLY A 113 -4.27 -3.33 4.84
CA GLY A 113 -5.59 -2.96 5.34
C GLY A 113 -5.92 -3.66 6.66
N ILE A 114 -6.72 -3.00 7.49
CA ILE A 114 -7.11 -3.47 8.83
C ILE A 114 -8.63 -3.63 8.85
N ASP A 115 -9.13 -4.72 9.44
CA ASP A 115 -10.55 -4.87 9.74
C ASP A 115 -10.92 -3.90 10.87
N LEU A 116 -11.46 -2.74 10.48
CA LEU A 116 -11.81 -1.65 11.41
C LEU A 116 -12.98 -2.01 12.33
N ALA A 117 -13.76 -3.04 11.99
CA ALA A 117 -14.89 -3.51 12.78
C ALA A 117 -14.52 -4.67 13.72
N HIS A 118 -13.25 -5.10 13.73
CA HIS A 118 -12.82 -6.22 14.55
C HIS A 118 -13.00 -5.91 16.05
N PRO A 119 -13.65 -6.77 16.85
CA PRO A 119 -13.96 -6.49 18.26
C PRO A 119 -12.73 -6.16 19.11
N GLU A 120 -11.60 -6.81 18.87
CA GLU A 120 -10.33 -6.52 19.56
C GLU A 120 -9.81 -5.10 19.33
N LEU A 121 -10.25 -4.41 18.27
CA LEU A 121 -9.78 -3.08 17.87
C LEU A 121 -10.80 -1.98 18.17
N ALA A 122 -11.91 -2.32 18.83
CA ALA A 122 -13.03 -1.41 19.08
C ALA A 122 -12.54 -0.12 19.76
N GLY A 123 -12.84 1.03 19.16
CA GLY A 123 -12.45 2.35 19.68
C GLY A 123 -10.98 2.74 19.51
N MET A 124 -10.11 1.86 18.98
CA MET A 124 -8.68 2.14 18.85
C MET A 124 -8.30 2.78 17.50
N ILE A 125 -9.13 2.62 16.47
CA ILE A 125 -8.88 3.23 15.16
C ILE A 125 -9.20 4.73 15.23
N ALA A 126 -8.20 5.56 14.93
CA ALA A 126 -8.36 7.00 14.86
C ALA A 126 -8.88 7.49 13.53
N ASP A 127 -8.32 6.95 12.46
CA ASP A 127 -8.68 7.26 11.08
C ASP A 127 -8.10 6.18 10.16
N SER A 128 -8.53 6.19 8.89
CA SER A 128 -8.06 5.24 7.88
C SER A 128 -7.80 5.92 6.54
N PHE A 129 -6.78 5.46 5.84
CA PHE A 129 -6.40 5.90 4.50
C PHE A 129 -6.11 4.69 3.61
N ASP A 130 -6.62 4.68 2.38
CA ASP A 130 -6.34 3.64 1.39
C ASP A 130 -5.57 4.23 0.21
N ALA A 131 -4.30 3.85 0.06
CA ALA A 131 -3.42 4.33 -1.02
C ALA A 131 -3.60 3.54 -2.34
N LEU A 132 -4.36 2.45 -2.33
CA LEU A 132 -4.59 1.59 -3.49
C LEU A 132 -5.90 1.90 -4.21
N GLU A 133 -6.83 2.60 -3.53
CA GLU A 133 -8.17 2.95 -4.05
C GLU A 133 -8.91 1.73 -4.62
N ALA A 134 -8.66 0.54 -4.06
CA ALA A 134 -9.22 -0.72 -4.53
C ALA A 134 -10.38 -1.14 -3.63
N ASP A 135 -11.47 -1.62 -4.24
CA ASP A 135 -12.58 -2.27 -3.52
C ASP A 135 -12.16 -3.70 -3.11
N GLU A 136 -11.20 -3.77 -2.21
CA GLU A 136 -10.61 -5.01 -1.70
C GLU A 136 -10.78 -5.05 -0.19
N LYS A 137 -11.21 -6.20 0.34
CA LYS A 137 -11.41 -6.37 1.78
C LYS A 137 -10.07 -6.24 2.54
N PRO A 138 -10.11 -5.85 3.83
CA PRO A 138 -8.95 -5.91 4.70
C PRO A 138 -8.35 -7.31 4.76
N HIS A 139 -7.03 -7.39 4.82
CA HIS A 139 -6.31 -8.66 4.86
C HIS A 139 -5.89 -9.02 6.30
N ALA A 140 -5.81 -10.33 6.58
CA ALA A 140 -5.54 -10.84 7.92
C ALA A 140 -4.21 -10.33 8.50
N HIS A 141 -3.20 -10.07 7.65
CA HIS A 141 -1.91 -9.55 8.09
C HIS A 141 -2.03 -8.19 8.79
N GLY A 142 -2.71 -7.22 8.15
CA GLY A 142 -2.84 -5.88 8.74
C GLY A 142 -3.65 -5.91 10.03
N THR A 143 -4.73 -6.70 10.08
CA THR A 143 -5.50 -6.90 11.31
C THR A 143 -4.67 -7.57 12.41
N ALA A 144 -3.83 -8.56 12.09
CA ALA A 144 -2.95 -9.21 13.05
C ALA A 144 -1.88 -8.26 13.61
N VAL A 145 -1.27 -7.43 12.74
CA VAL A 145 -0.32 -6.39 13.15
C VAL A 145 -1.02 -5.39 14.08
N ALA A 146 -2.20 -4.90 13.72
CA ALA A 146 -2.98 -4.00 14.57
C ALA A 146 -3.33 -4.66 15.92
N GLY A 147 -3.74 -5.92 15.91
CA GLY A 147 -4.05 -6.68 17.12
C GLY A 147 -2.85 -6.85 18.05
N ALA A 148 -1.66 -7.14 17.51
CA ALA A 148 -0.44 -7.22 18.30
C ALA A 148 -0.11 -5.89 19.01
N ILE A 149 -0.53 -4.75 18.44
CA ILE A 149 -0.30 -3.43 19.00
C ILE A 149 -1.38 -3.06 20.01
N VAL A 150 -2.66 -3.01 19.61
CA VAL A 150 -3.72 -2.35 20.40
C VAL A 150 -4.85 -3.27 20.85
N ALA A 151 -4.76 -4.60 20.68
CA ALA A 151 -5.84 -5.47 21.12
C ALA A 151 -6.12 -5.33 22.63
N HIS A 152 -7.41 -5.32 23.00
CA HIS A 152 -7.82 -5.08 24.39
C HIS A 152 -9.09 -5.81 24.83
N ALA A 153 -9.66 -6.69 24.01
CA ALA A 153 -10.86 -7.44 24.40
C ALA A 153 -10.46 -8.81 24.97
N ARG A 154 -10.29 -9.82 24.13
CA ARG A 154 -9.83 -11.15 24.56
C ARG A 154 -8.31 -11.22 24.55
N LEU A 155 -7.65 -10.52 23.64
CA LEU A 155 -6.21 -10.49 23.51
C LEU A 155 -5.63 -9.24 24.19
N MET A 156 -4.36 -9.34 24.57
CA MET A 156 -3.59 -8.20 25.07
C MET A 156 -2.60 -7.72 24.01
N GLY A 157 -2.71 -6.46 23.61
CA GLY A 157 -1.75 -5.76 22.76
C GLY A 157 -0.56 -5.20 23.55
N VAL A 158 0.49 -4.82 22.83
CA VAL A 158 1.69 -4.17 23.41
C VAL A 158 1.38 -2.79 23.98
N ALA A 159 0.53 -2.01 23.31
CA ALA A 159 0.12 -0.67 23.66
C ALA A 159 -1.42 -0.55 23.55
N PRO A 160 -2.17 -1.19 24.47
CA PRO A 160 -3.62 -1.37 24.34
C PRO A 160 -4.43 -0.07 24.44
N GLU A 161 -3.82 1.04 24.85
CA GLU A 161 -4.48 2.35 24.97
C GLU A 161 -3.95 3.36 23.92
N ALA A 162 -3.10 2.91 22.98
CA ALA A 162 -2.70 3.69 21.82
C ALA A 162 -3.82 3.73 20.76
N ARG A 163 -3.74 4.71 19.86
CA ARG A 163 -4.64 4.81 18.70
C ARG A 163 -3.92 4.45 17.40
N ILE A 164 -4.63 3.85 16.46
CA ILE A 164 -4.10 3.48 15.15
C ILE A 164 -4.59 4.45 14.06
N LEU A 165 -3.66 4.95 13.26
CA LEU A 165 -3.95 5.46 11.92
C LEU A 165 -3.73 4.32 10.92
N ALA A 166 -4.81 3.79 10.35
CA ALA A 166 -4.77 2.64 9.46
C ALA A 166 -4.47 3.07 8.03
N ALA A 167 -3.28 2.79 7.51
CA ALA A 167 -2.90 3.15 6.15
C ALA A 167 -2.70 1.89 5.30
N ARG A 168 -3.61 1.63 4.36
CA ARG A 168 -3.42 0.56 3.39
C ARG A 168 -2.44 0.99 2.30
N ALA A 169 -1.38 0.21 2.11
CA ALA A 169 -0.41 0.39 1.04
C ALA A 169 -0.09 -0.91 0.27
N PHE A 170 -0.55 -2.06 0.76
CA PHE A 170 -0.33 -3.37 0.14
C PHE A 170 -1.65 -4.04 -0.26
N SER A 171 -1.67 -4.73 -1.40
CA SER A 171 -2.81 -5.55 -1.83
C SER A 171 -2.61 -6.97 -1.31
N ALA A 172 -3.70 -7.68 -0.99
CA ALA A 172 -3.63 -9.09 -0.62
C ALA A 172 -3.38 -9.98 -1.84
N GLN A 173 -3.67 -9.48 -3.04
CA GLN A 173 -3.37 -10.18 -4.27
C GLN A 173 -1.95 -9.87 -4.71
N ASN A 174 -1.16 -10.92 -4.96
CA ASN A 174 0.14 -10.78 -5.60
C ASN A 174 -0.08 -10.38 -7.07
N ARG A 175 -0.41 -9.10 -7.29
CA ARG A 175 -0.81 -8.62 -8.61
C ARG A 175 0.45 -8.28 -9.41
N PRO A 176 0.67 -8.92 -10.57
CA PRO A 176 1.73 -8.47 -11.47
C PRO A 176 1.47 -7.00 -11.88
N PRO A 177 2.52 -6.22 -12.15
CA PRO A 177 2.37 -4.81 -12.49
C PRO A 177 1.36 -4.61 -13.63
N ARG A 178 0.47 -3.63 -13.47
CA ARG A 178 -0.62 -3.39 -14.44
C ARG A 178 -0.02 -3.14 -15.84
N PRO A 179 -0.42 -3.90 -16.87
CA PRO A 179 0.01 -3.61 -18.24
C PRO A 179 -0.45 -2.19 -18.64
N PRO A 180 0.28 -1.50 -19.54
CA PRO A 180 -0.18 -0.22 -20.07
C PRO A 180 -1.60 -0.36 -20.63
N PRO A 181 -2.46 0.68 -20.52
CA PRO A 181 -3.73 0.68 -21.24
C PRO A 181 -3.42 0.49 -22.74
N SER A 182 -4.04 -0.51 -23.35
CA SER A 182 -3.96 -0.70 -24.79
C SER A 182 -4.49 0.56 -25.48
N ALA A 183 -3.70 1.10 -26.41
CA ALA A 183 -4.16 2.18 -27.26
C ALA A 183 -5.41 1.67 -28.00
N SER A 184 -6.56 2.27 -27.71
CA SER A 184 -7.79 2.04 -28.46
C SER A 184 -7.49 2.30 -29.93
N SER A 185 -7.56 1.27 -30.78
CA SER A 185 -7.45 1.45 -32.21
C SER A 185 -8.64 2.28 -32.65
N ARG A 186 -8.36 3.51 -33.10
CA ARG A 186 -9.33 4.28 -33.88
C ARG A 186 -9.62 3.48 -35.15
N ALA A 187 -10.78 2.85 -35.19
CA ALA A 187 -11.33 2.31 -36.44
C ALA A 187 -11.55 3.48 -37.40
N SER A 188 -10.77 3.51 -38.49
CA SER A 188 -11.05 4.36 -39.64
C SER A 188 -12.15 3.70 -40.47
N THR A 189 -13.41 4.12 -40.30
CA THR A 189 -14.47 3.82 -41.25
C THR A 189 -14.37 4.77 -42.44
N GLY A 190 -13.51 4.41 -43.40
CA GLY A 190 -13.63 4.90 -44.78
C GLY A 190 -14.64 4.01 -45.51
N HIS A 191 -15.80 4.56 -45.85
CA HIS A 191 -16.79 3.92 -46.70
C HIS A 191 -16.87 4.72 -48.01
N SER A 192 -16.39 4.13 -49.10
CA SER A 192 -16.76 4.51 -50.47
C SER A 192 -17.49 3.32 -51.11
N PRO A 193 -18.55 3.55 -51.91
CA PRO A 193 -19.51 2.53 -52.29
C PRO A 193 -19.04 1.77 -53.54
N ALA A 194 -19.30 0.47 -53.59
CA ALA A 194 -19.21 -0.32 -54.81
C ALA A 194 -20.56 -0.99 -55.06
N VAL A 195 -21.20 -0.52 -56.12
CA VAL A 195 -22.35 -1.08 -56.82
C VAL A 195 -21.88 -2.35 -57.54
N HIS A 196 -22.65 -3.45 -57.48
CA HIS A 196 -22.82 -4.33 -58.63
C HIS A 196 -24.04 -5.25 -58.49
N ALA A 197 -24.76 -5.35 -59.60
CA ALA A 197 -26.00 -6.06 -59.82
C ALA A 197 -25.81 -7.58 -60.02
N SER A 198 -26.91 -8.31 -59.77
CA SER A 198 -27.11 -9.75 -59.93
C SER A 198 -26.89 -10.28 -61.35
N SER A 199 -26.54 -11.57 -61.49
CA SER A 199 -27.42 -12.59 -62.09
C SER A 199 -26.80 -14.00 -62.13
N THR A 200 -27.70 -14.98 -61.91
CA THR A 200 -27.64 -16.45 -62.10
C THR A 200 -26.61 -17.27 -61.34
#